data_AF-A0A529NQ82-F1
#
_entry.id   AF-A0A529NQ82-F1
#
_cell.length_a   1.000
_cell.length_b   1.000
_cell.length_c   1.000
_cell.angle_alpha   90.00
_cell.angle_beta   90.00
_cell.angle_gamma   90.00
#
_symmetry.space_group_name_H-M   'P 1'
#
loop_
_entity.id
_entity.type
_entity.pdbx_description
1 polymer ?
#
loop_
_entity_poly.entity_id
_entity_poly.type
_entity_poly.pdbx_seq_one_letter_code
_entity_poly.pdbx_strand_id
1 'polypeptide(L)'
;NNIEAEQALLGAILVNNDAFYRVSDFLKPAHFHEPLHRRIFEVAAELIRMGKIATPITLKTFLPADEKVGDMTVAQYVVRLAVEAVTVVNATDYGRAIYDLATRRALITVGEDMVNIAYDAPVDMSPSDQIEDAERRLFELAETGRYDGGFESFTDAVKTAVAHIG
;
A
#
# COMPACT_ATOMS: atom_id res chain seq x y z
N ASN A 1 6.02 -10.27 5.92
CA ASN A 1 5.50 -9.97 4.57
C ASN A 1 4.35 -10.94 4.28
N ASN A 2 3.58 -10.74 3.21
CA ASN A 2 2.57 -11.71 2.77
C ASN A 2 2.48 -11.65 1.24
N ILE A 3 3.30 -12.48 0.60
CA ILE A 3 3.43 -12.52 -0.87
C ILE A 3 2.12 -12.99 -1.52
N GLU A 4 1.39 -13.91 -0.89
CA GLU A 4 0.13 -14.43 -1.38
C GLU A 4 -0.95 -13.33 -1.43
N ALA A 5 -1.01 -12.48 -0.41
CA ALA A 5 -1.92 -11.32 -0.39
C ALA A 5 -1.55 -10.30 -1.48
N GLU A 6 -0.26 -10.05 -1.72
CA GLU A 6 0.20 -9.18 -2.80
C GLU A 6 -0.20 -9.74 -4.17
N GLN A 7 0.01 -11.04 -4.40
CA GLN A 7 -0.38 -11.73 -5.63
C GLN A 7 -1.88 -11.67 -5.86
N ALA A 8 -2.68 -11.98 -4.83
CA ALA A 8 -4.14 -11.96 -4.89
C ALA A 8 -4.68 -10.57 -5.20
N LEU A 9 -4.15 -9.52 -4.56
CA LEU A 9 -4.56 -8.14 -4.83
C LEU A 9 -4.20 -7.71 -6.25
N LEU A 10 -2.96 -7.97 -6.69
CA LEU A 10 -2.52 -7.62 -8.04
C LEU A 10 -3.37 -8.32 -9.10
N GLY A 11 -3.62 -9.61 -8.93
CA GLY A 11 -4.50 -10.36 -9.81
C GLY A 11 -5.91 -9.79 -9.83
N ALA A 12 -6.49 -9.45 -8.67
CA ALA A 12 -7.82 -8.84 -8.58
C ALA A 12 -7.88 -7.50 -9.34
N ILE A 13 -6.85 -6.65 -9.22
CA ILE A 13 -6.75 -5.38 -9.96
C ILE A 13 -6.68 -5.63 -11.47
N LEU A 14 -5.90 -6.62 -11.91
CA LEU A 14 -5.73 -6.95 -13.33
C LEU A 14 -6.99 -7.55 -13.97
N VAL A 15 -7.83 -8.22 -13.18
CA VAL A 15 -9.13 -8.76 -13.62
C VAL A 15 -10.22 -7.70 -13.57
N ASN A 16 -10.26 -6.90 -12.51
CA ASN A 16 -11.22 -5.82 -12.32
C ASN A 16 -10.52 -4.58 -11.75
N ASN A 17 -10.34 -3.56 -12.59
CA ASN A 17 -9.67 -2.33 -12.19
C ASN A 17 -10.42 -1.55 -11.10
N ASP A 18 -11.71 -1.82 -10.84
CA ASP A 18 -12.43 -1.25 -9.69
C ASP A 18 -11.80 -1.66 -8.35
N ALA A 19 -11.12 -2.81 -8.30
CA ALA A 19 -10.40 -3.25 -7.13
C ALA A 19 -9.27 -2.29 -6.73
N PHE A 20 -8.68 -1.57 -7.70
CA PHE A 20 -7.65 -0.56 -7.41
C PHE A 20 -8.25 0.59 -6.61
N TYR A 21 -9.41 1.13 -7.01
CA TYR A 21 -10.03 2.26 -6.32
C TYR A 21 -10.45 1.93 -4.89
N ARG A 22 -10.72 0.66 -4.58
CA ARG A 22 -11.04 0.21 -3.20
C ARG A 22 -9.85 0.20 -2.25
N VAL A 23 -8.63 0.29 -2.78
CA VAL A 23 -7.39 0.25 -1.98
C VAL A 23 -6.50 1.46 -2.19
N SER A 24 -6.72 2.25 -3.24
CA SER A 24 -5.84 3.35 -3.64
C SER A 24 -5.73 4.46 -2.61
N ASP A 25 -6.70 4.59 -1.73
CA ASP A 25 -6.74 5.63 -0.70
C ASP A 25 -5.66 5.37 0.38
N PHE A 26 -5.49 4.12 0.80
CA PHE A 26 -4.53 3.77 1.86
C PHE A 26 -3.31 2.98 1.37
N LEU A 27 -3.36 2.35 0.20
CA LEU A 27 -2.29 1.48 -0.30
C LEU A 27 -1.42 2.18 -1.36
N LYS A 28 -0.12 2.28 -1.08
CA LYS A 28 0.90 2.86 -1.96
C LYS A 28 1.85 1.76 -2.47
N PRO A 29 2.53 1.95 -3.62
CA PRO A 29 3.51 0.99 -4.12
C PRO A 29 4.58 0.61 -3.09
N ALA A 30 5.02 1.57 -2.28
CA ALA A 30 6.02 1.35 -1.23
C ALA A 30 5.58 0.35 -0.14
N HIS A 31 4.27 0.08 0.01
CA HIS A 31 3.76 -0.87 0.98
C HIS A 31 3.97 -2.34 0.55
N PHE A 32 4.16 -2.59 -0.74
CA PHE A 32 4.53 -3.91 -1.24
C PHE A 32 5.96 -4.26 -0.81
N HIS A 33 6.11 -5.48 -0.31
CA HIS A 33 7.40 -6.02 0.10
C HIS A 33 8.21 -6.48 -1.11
N GLU A 34 7.57 -7.18 -2.05
CA GLU A 34 8.24 -7.68 -3.25
C GLU A 34 8.45 -6.55 -4.27
N PRO A 35 9.71 -6.26 -4.67
CA PRO A 35 10.01 -5.19 -5.62
C PRO A 35 9.26 -5.31 -6.95
N LEU A 36 9.10 -6.53 -7.46
CA LEU A 36 8.34 -6.75 -8.70
C LEU A 36 6.86 -6.40 -8.51
N HIS A 37 6.26 -6.76 -7.38
CA HIS A 37 4.86 -6.44 -7.09
C HIS A 37 4.63 -4.94 -6.94
N ARG A 38 5.56 -4.25 -6.29
CA ARG A 38 5.58 -2.78 -6.22
C ARG A 38 5.52 -2.19 -7.63
N ARG A 39 6.37 -2.67 -8.54
CA ARG A 39 6.42 -2.19 -9.92
C ARG A 39 5.15 -2.47 -10.70
N ILE A 40 4.58 -3.68 -10.55
CA ILE A 40 3.32 -4.04 -11.19
C ILE A 40 2.18 -3.14 -10.69
N PHE A 41 2.08 -2.92 -9.38
CA PHE A 41 1.05 -2.05 -8.80
C PHE A 41 1.21 -0.60 -9.26
N GLU A 42 2.44 -0.08 -9.30
CA GLU A 42 2.75 1.27 -9.76
C GLU A 42 2.29 1.50 -11.21
N VAL A 43 2.69 0.62 -12.12
CA VAL A 43 2.29 0.69 -13.55
C VAL A 43 0.78 0.55 -13.70
N ALA A 44 0.15 -0.39 -12.99
CA ALA A 44 -1.31 -0.54 -13.03
C ALA A 44 -2.01 0.73 -12.55
N ALA A 45 -1.57 1.31 -11.43
CA ALA A 45 -2.13 2.52 -10.87
C ALA A 45 -1.98 3.74 -11.79
N GLU A 46 -0.84 3.88 -12.47
CA GLU A 46 -0.62 4.92 -13.49
C GLU A 46 -1.61 4.77 -14.65
N LEU A 47 -1.73 3.57 -15.23
CA LEU A 47 -2.65 3.31 -16.34
C LEU A 47 -4.10 3.61 -15.96
N ILE A 48 -4.55 3.12 -14.79
CA ILE A 48 -5.92 3.31 -14.30
C ILE A 48 -6.21 4.79 -14.07
N ARG A 49 -5.29 5.54 -13.45
CA ARG A 49 -5.45 6.99 -13.23
C ARG A 49 -5.46 7.81 -14.54
N MET A 50 -4.83 7.31 -15.59
CA MET A 50 -4.90 7.89 -16.94
C MET A 50 -6.20 7.52 -17.67
N GLY A 51 -7.14 6.80 -17.05
CA GLY A 51 -8.37 6.32 -17.66
C GLY A 51 -8.16 5.15 -18.63
N LYS A 52 -7.01 4.47 -18.57
CA LYS A 52 -6.71 3.28 -19.37
C LYS A 52 -6.99 2.02 -18.56
N ILE A 53 -7.28 0.92 -19.26
CA ILE A 53 -7.49 -0.39 -18.62
C ILE A 53 -6.14 -1.05 -18.36
N ALA A 54 -5.87 -1.36 -17.10
CA ALA A 54 -4.74 -2.17 -16.67
C ALA A 54 -5.09 -3.66 -16.82
N THR A 55 -4.38 -4.37 -17.68
CA THR A 55 -4.53 -5.80 -17.97
C THR A 55 -3.14 -6.41 -18.15
N PRO A 56 -3.00 -7.74 -18.11
CA PRO A 56 -1.70 -8.37 -18.42
C PRO A 56 -1.12 -7.96 -19.78
N ILE A 57 -1.98 -7.72 -20.78
CA ILE A 57 -1.57 -7.29 -22.12
C ILE A 57 -1.06 -5.85 -22.10
N THR A 58 -1.79 -4.94 -21.46
CA THR A 58 -1.42 -3.51 -21.42
C THR A 58 -0.23 -3.24 -20.50
N LEU A 59 -0.03 -4.04 -19.45
CA LEU A 59 1.14 -3.91 -18.58
C LEU A 59 2.42 -4.43 -19.23
N LYS A 60 2.33 -5.43 -20.12
CA LYS A 60 3.50 -6.05 -20.77
C LYS A 60 4.42 -5.02 -21.46
N THR A 61 3.88 -3.92 -21.98
CA THR A 61 4.67 -2.89 -22.66
C THR A 61 5.50 -2.01 -21.72
N PHE A 62 5.22 -2.05 -20.42
CA PHE A 62 5.87 -1.21 -19.40
C PHE A 62 6.73 -2.03 -18.42
N LEU A 63 6.74 -3.35 -18.57
CA LEU A 63 7.52 -4.27 -17.75
C LEU A 63 8.73 -4.80 -18.54
N PRO A 64 9.87 -5.06 -17.89
CA PRO A 64 11.07 -5.52 -18.59
C PRO A 64 10.83 -6.89 -19.25
N ALA A 65 11.17 -7.00 -20.53
CA ALA A 65 10.92 -8.20 -21.32
C ALA A 65 11.81 -9.38 -20.93
N ASP A 66 13.04 -9.09 -20.50
CA ASP A 66 14.08 -10.09 -20.19
C ASP A 66 14.10 -10.50 -18.72
N GLU A 67 13.35 -9.80 -17.86
CA GLU A 67 13.25 -10.14 -16.44
C GLU A 67 12.39 -11.39 -16.23
N LYS A 68 12.81 -12.21 -15.27
CA LYS A 68 12.20 -13.51 -14.99
C LYS A 68 11.85 -13.68 -13.52
N VAL A 69 10.79 -14.44 -13.28
CA VAL A 69 10.36 -14.94 -11.98
C VAL A 69 10.43 -16.47 -12.04
N GLY A 70 11.53 -17.03 -11.54
CA GLY A 70 11.88 -18.44 -11.77
C GLY A 70 12.04 -18.71 -13.27
N ASP A 71 11.27 -19.65 -13.80
CA ASP A 71 11.29 -20.01 -15.23
C ASP A 71 10.33 -19.19 -16.09
N MET A 72 9.53 -18.31 -15.49
CA MET A 72 8.53 -17.49 -16.20
C MET A 72 9.08 -16.10 -16.51
N THR A 73 8.75 -15.54 -17.66
CA THR A 73 8.95 -14.10 -17.90
C THR A 73 8.01 -13.29 -17.01
N VAL A 74 8.37 -12.04 -16.69
CA VAL A 74 7.48 -11.14 -15.95
C VAL A 74 6.10 -11.02 -16.62
N ALA A 75 6.04 -10.99 -17.95
CA ALA A 75 4.77 -10.97 -18.67
C ALA A 75 3.91 -12.23 -18.41
N GLN A 76 4.53 -13.42 -18.43
CA GLN A 76 3.84 -14.67 -18.08
C GLN A 76 3.40 -14.68 -16.61
N TYR A 77 4.22 -14.13 -15.72
CA TYR A 77 3.89 -14.00 -14.31
C TYR A 77 2.64 -13.14 -14.09
N VAL A 78 2.56 -11.97 -14.73
CA VAL A 78 1.38 -11.08 -14.62
C VAL A 78 0.11 -11.74 -15.17
N VAL A 79 0.22 -12.52 -16.25
CA VAL A 79 -0.92 -13.33 -16.74
C VAL A 79 -1.36 -14.34 -15.69
N ARG A 80 -0.41 -15.02 -15.03
CA ARG A 80 -0.71 -15.99 -13.97
C ARG A 80 -1.45 -15.35 -12.81
N LEU A 81 -1.02 -14.17 -12.34
CA LEU A 81 -1.70 -13.42 -11.28
C LEU A 81 -3.17 -13.17 -11.60
N ALA A 82 -3.47 -12.74 -12.83
CA ALA A 82 -4.85 -12.49 -13.26
C ALA A 82 -5.68 -13.79 -13.32
N VAL A 83 -5.10 -14.90 -13.76
CA VAL A 83 -5.78 -16.21 -13.81
C VAL A 83 -6.08 -16.75 -12.41
N GLU A 84 -5.14 -16.63 -11.48
CA GLU A 84 -5.30 -17.10 -10.10
C GLU A 84 -6.33 -16.28 -9.30
N ALA A 85 -6.58 -15.03 -9.70
CA ALA A 85 -7.51 -14.13 -9.01
C ALA A 85 -8.99 -14.26 -9.42
N VAL A 86 -9.35 -15.17 -10.32
CA VAL A 86 -10.74 -15.32 -10.82
C VAL A 86 -11.75 -15.64 -9.71
N THR A 87 -11.29 -16.12 -8.55
CA THR A 87 -12.13 -16.44 -7.38
C THR A 87 -12.08 -15.37 -6.27
N VAL A 88 -11.29 -14.31 -6.45
CA VAL A 88 -10.98 -13.33 -5.39
C VAL A 88 -12.02 -12.21 -5.36
N VAL A 89 -12.83 -12.19 -4.30
CA VAL A 89 -13.89 -11.18 -4.09
C VAL A 89 -13.41 -9.99 -3.24
N ASN A 90 -12.40 -10.18 -2.38
CA ASN A 90 -12.07 -9.22 -1.32
C ASN A 90 -10.70 -8.54 -1.46
N ALA A 91 -10.55 -7.70 -2.48
CA ALA A 91 -9.34 -6.89 -2.69
C ALA A 91 -8.99 -5.99 -1.49
N THR A 92 -9.99 -5.47 -0.77
CA THR A 92 -9.80 -4.59 0.38
C THR A 92 -9.11 -5.30 1.53
N ASP A 93 -9.50 -6.54 1.86
CA ASP A 93 -8.86 -7.32 2.92
C ASP A 93 -7.38 -7.59 2.60
N TYR A 94 -7.06 -7.97 1.36
CA TYR A 94 -5.67 -8.16 0.95
C TYR A 94 -4.88 -6.85 1.00
N GLY A 95 -5.47 -5.75 0.52
CA GLY A 95 -4.88 -4.42 0.64
C GLY A 95 -4.54 -4.07 2.10
N ARG A 96 -5.49 -4.29 3.03
CA ARG A 96 -5.28 -4.04 4.46
C ARG A 96 -4.19 -4.92 5.04
N ALA A 97 -4.15 -6.21 4.70
CA ALA A 97 -3.09 -7.11 5.16
C ALA A 97 -1.70 -6.64 4.70
N ILE A 98 -1.56 -6.19 3.46
CA ILE A 98 -0.31 -5.63 2.92
C ILE A 98 0.07 -4.34 3.67
N TYR A 99 -0.90 -3.45 3.87
CA TYR A 99 -0.72 -2.19 4.59
C TYR A 99 -0.28 -2.39 6.04
N ASP A 100 -0.93 -3.28 6.78
CA ASP A 100 -0.60 -3.59 8.17
C ASP A 100 0.82 -4.15 8.28
N LEU A 101 1.19 -5.04 7.36
CA LEU A 101 2.54 -5.59 7.30
C LEU A 101 3.58 -4.53 6.91
N ALA A 102 3.23 -3.56 6.08
CA ALA A 102 4.10 -2.43 5.75
C ALA A 102 4.31 -1.51 6.96
N THR A 103 3.22 -1.18 7.66
CA THR A 103 3.25 -0.38 8.89
C THR A 103 4.10 -1.05 9.96
N ARG A 104 3.97 -2.36 10.16
CA ARG A 104 4.83 -3.12 11.10
C ARG A 104 6.31 -3.04 10.73
N ARG A 105 6.66 -3.11 9.44
CA ARG A 105 8.06 -2.95 8.99
C ARG A 105 8.57 -1.54 9.29
N ALA A 106 7.76 -0.51 9.02
CA ALA A 106 8.12 0.87 9.33
C ALA A 106 8.32 1.08 10.84
N LEU A 107 7.44 0.52 11.69
CA LEU A 107 7.61 0.56 13.15
C LEU A 107 8.91 -0.10 13.61
N ILE A 108 9.27 -1.25 13.02
CA ILE A 108 10.55 -1.92 13.32
C ILE A 108 11.73 -0.99 12.98
N THR A 109 11.73 -0.40 11.78
CA THR A 109 12.78 0.54 11.36
C THR A 109 12.89 1.74 12.30
N VAL A 110 11.77 2.33 12.71
CA VAL A 110 11.78 3.42 13.71
C VAL A 110 12.42 2.96 15.01
N GLY A 111 12.05 1.79 15.53
CA GLY A 111 12.64 1.24 16.75
C GLY A 111 14.14 0.95 16.63
N GLU A 112 14.59 0.37 15.51
CA GLU A 112 16.01 0.10 15.24
C GLU A 112 16.83 1.39 15.19
N ASP A 113 16.32 2.41 14.50
CA ASP A 113 16.99 3.70 14.41
C ASP A 113 17.05 4.43 15.76
N MET A 114 15.99 4.34 16.57
CA MET A 114 16.01 4.88 17.95
C MET A 114 17.12 4.22 18.78
N VAL A 115 17.27 2.90 18.69
CA VAL A 115 18.33 2.16 19.39
C VAL A 115 19.71 2.60 18.90
N ASN A 116 19.90 2.71 17.59
CA ASN A 116 21.17 3.11 16.98
C ASN A 116 21.58 4.53 17.39
N ILE A 117 20.65 5.49 17.30
CA ILE A 117 20.88 6.89 17.67
C ILE A 117 21.17 7.01 19.17
N ALA A 118 20.47 6.26 20.03
CA ALA A 118 20.71 6.31 21.47
C ALA A 118 22.08 5.72 21.86
N TYR A 119 22.59 4.74 21.10
CA TYR A 119 23.89 4.12 21.35
C TYR A 119 25.06 4.94 20.79
N ASP A 120 24.92 5.46 19.57
CA ASP A 120 25.94 6.21 18.84
C ASP A 120 25.44 7.62 18.49
N ALA A 121 25.10 8.37 19.55
CA ALA A 121 24.50 9.69 19.41
C ALA A 121 25.51 10.70 18.80
N PRO A 122 25.11 11.45 17.75
CA PRO A 122 25.89 12.60 17.27
C PRO A 122 26.15 13.60 18.40
N VAL A 123 27.32 14.25 18.37
CA VAL A 123 27.76 15.20 19.42
C VAL A 123 26.78 16.37 19.60
N ASP A 124 26.08 16.74 18.54
CA ASP A 124 25.11 17.84 18.47
C ASP A 124 23.64 17.41 18.65
N MET A 125 23.37 16.14 18.96
CA MET A 125 22.01 15.62 19.11
C MET A 125 21.70 15.28 20.57
N SER A 126 21.00 16.20 21.25
CA SER A 126 20.64 15.99 22.66
C SER A 126 19.59 14.88 22.82
N PRO A 127 19.44 14.25 24.00
CA PRO A 127 18.39 13.27 24.24
C PRO A 127 16.97 13.80 23.96
N SER A 128 16.72 15.09 24.15
CA SER A 128 15.44 15.72 23.81
C SER A 128 15.19 15.75 22.31
N ASP A 129 16.22 16.05 21.50
CA ASP A 129 16.11 16.04 20.03
C ASP A 129 15.86 14.63 19.50
N GLN A 130 16.42 13.60 20.17
CA GLN A 130 16.18 12.19 19.82
C GLN A 130 14.72 11.77 20.08
N ILE A 131 14.12 12.25 21.17
CA ILE A 131 12.70 12.01 21.46
C ILE A 131 11.83 12.71 20.41
N GLU A 132 12.13 13.97 20.08
CA GLU A 132 11.38 14.73 19.08
C GLU A 132 11.45 14.09 17.68
N ASP A 133 12.63 13.59 17.27
CA ASP A 133 12.78 12.84 16.02
C ASP A 133 11.91 11.57 16.00
N ALA A 134 11.94 10.79 17.09
CA ALA A 134 11.13 9.59 17.21
C ALA A 134 9.62 9.89 17.16
N GLU A 135 9.17 10.92 17.88
CA GLU A 135 7.78 11.37 17.86
C GLU A 135 7.34 11.81 16.47
N ARG A 136 8.16 12.62 15.78
CA ARG A 136 7.88 13.05 14.40
C ARG A 136 7.71 11.85 13.46
N ARG A 137 8.61 10.88 13.52
CA ARG A 137 8.57 9.69 12.64
C ARG A 137 7.36 8.79 12.92
N LEU A 138 6.99 8.63 14.18
CA LEU A 138 5.77 7.91 14.56
C LEU A 138 4.52 8.66 14.12
N PHE A 139 4.52 9.99 14.21
CA PHE A 139 3.44 10.84 13.74
C PHE A 139 3.26 10.74 12.22
N GLU A 140 4.34 10.84 11.45
CA GLU A 140 4.34 10.64 9.99
C GLU A 140 3.75 9.28 9.61
N LEU A 141 4.14 8.21 10.33
CA LEU A 141 3.59 6.89 10.11
C LEU A 141 2.09 6.82 10.42
N ALA A 142 1.62 7.48 11.48
CA ALA A 142 0.21 7.56 11.83
C ALA A 142 -0.61 8.36 10.79
N GLU A 143 -0.05 9.43 10.23
CA GLU A 143 -0.71 10.22 9.18
C GLU A 143 -0.81 9.47 7.85
N THR A 144 0.16 8.62 7.50
CA THR A 144 0.07 7.80 6.27
C THR A 144 -1.11 6.83 6.27
N GLY A 145 -1.63 6.45 7.44
CA GLY A 145 -2.83 5.63 7.60
C GLY A 145 -4.14 6.40 7.69
N ARG A 146 -4.09 7.74 7.74
CA ARG A 146 -5.25 8.62 7.85
C ARG A 146 -5.82 9.08 6.51
N TYR A 147 -5.24 8.66 5.39
CA TYR A 147 -5.78 8.94 4.07
C TYR A 147 -7.08 8.15 3.77
N ASP A 148 -7.87 7.76 4.78
CA ASP A 148 -9.31 7.63 4.60
C ASP A 148 -10.08 7.69 5.94
N GLY A 149 -10.57 8.89 6.24
CA GLY A 149 -11.83 9.05 6.93
C GLY A 149 -12.57 10.09 6.11
N GLY A 150 -13.06 9.70 4.93
CA GLY A 150 -13.92 10.54 4.11
C GLY A 150 -14.85 11.34 5.01
N PHE A 151 -14.89 12.67 4.78
CA PHE A 151 -15.74 13.61 5.50
C PHE A 151 -17.03 12.90 5.92
N GLU A 152 -17.24 12.69 7.23
CA GLU A 152 -18.61 12.65 7.70
C GLU A 152 -19.21 13.92 7.13
N SER A 153 -20.10 13.77 6.14
CA SER A 153 -20.65 14.93 5.48
C SER A 153 -21.26 15.77 6.59
N PHE A 154 -21.10 17.09 6.53
CA PHE A 154 -21.69 17.99 7.52
C PHE A 154 -23.19 17.65 7.77
N THR A 155 -23.86 17.08 6.75
CA THR A 155 -25.19 16.49 6.79
C THR A 155 -25.38 15.36 7.81
N ASP A 156 -24.43 14.45 7.99
CA ASP A 156 -24.52 13.31 8.91
C ASP A 156 -24.27 13.74 10.37
N ALA A 157 -23.37 14.71 10.57
CA ALA A 157 -23.18 15.35 11.87
C ALA A 157 -24.43 16.14 12.32
N VAL A 158 -25.08 16.85 11.39
CA VAL A 158 -26.33 17.60 11.68
C VAL A 158 -27.51 16.65 11.94
N LYS A 159 -27.65 15.55 11.20
CA LYS A 159 -28.71 14.55 11.46
C LYS A 159 -28.61 13.94 12.86
N THR A 160 -27.40 13.64 13.31
CA THR A 160 -27.16 13.05 14.63
C THR A 160 -27.48 14.04 15.76
N ALA A 161 -27.20 15.33 15.56
CA ALA A 161 -27.53 16.39 16.53
C ALA A 161 -29.04 16.66 16.62
N VAL A 162 -29.78 16.64 15.50
CA VAL A 162 -31.23 16.87 15.50
C VAL A 162 -32.00 15.67 16.08
N ALA A 163 -31.48 14.45 15.96
CA ALA A 163 -32.10 13.25 16.52
C ALA A 163 -32.08 13.19 18.07
N HIS A 164 -31.29 14.03 18.75
CA HIS A 164 -31.23 14.11 20.22
C HIS A 164 -32.05 15.27 20.82
N ILE A 165 -32.74 16.06 19.99
CA ILE A 165 -33.56 17.21 20.43
C ILE A 165 -35.07 16.98 20.15
N GLY A 166 -35.46 15.77 19.72
CA GLY A 166 -36.85 15.36 19.50
C GLY A 166 -37.44 14.54 20.63
#